data_AF-A0A6P3Z510-F1
#
_entry.id   AF-A0A6P3Z510-F1
#
_cell.length_a   1.000
_cell.length_b   1.000
_cell.length_c   1.000
_cell.angle_alpha   90.00
_cell.angle_beta   90.00
_cell.angle_gamma   90.00
#
_symmetry.space_group_name_H-M   'P 1'
#
loop_
_entity.id
_entity.type
_entity.pdbx_description
1 polymer ?
#
loop_
_entity_poly.entity_id
_entity_poly.type
_entity_poly.pdbx_seq_one_letter_code
_entity_poly.pdbx_strand_id
1 'polypeptide(L)'
;SQQIVADPKSYVLISQLPADVYRKYVDDVNTAHTTGFTFVVVGIVHLAGGKVSEENLWHHLRRMGLVETDENHPVLGNIKQALEALVQQRYLQKDKVSGPEGNTTFYELAERALDGPVSEKIKEHISQIVNKDVTYVDAD
;
A
#
# COMPACT_ATOMS: atom_id res chain seq x y z
N SER A 1 -22.66 26.70 -16.20
CA SER A 1 -21.47 26.13 -16.87
C SER A 1 -20.83 25.12 -15.93
N GLN A 2 -21.03 23.83 -16.16
CA GLN A 2 -20.34 22.79 -15.40
C GLN A 2 -18.92 22.67 -15.98
N GLN A 3 -17.93 23.16 -15.24
CA GLN A 3 -16.53 22.86 -15.54
C GLN A 3 -16.34 21.37 -15.23
N ILE A 4 -16.36 20.53 -16.27
CA ILE A 4 -15.82 19.18 -16.21
C ILE A 4 -14.31 19.38 -16.09
N VAL A 5 -13.82 19.52 -14.86
CA VAL A 5 -12.39 19.44 -14.58
C VAL A 5 -12.04 17.98 -14.83
N ALA A 6 -11.47 17.70 -16.00
CA ALA A 6 -10.94 16.37 -16.29
C ALA A 6 -9.93 16.01 -15.18
N ASP A 7 -10.08 14.83 -14.60
CA ASP A 7 -9.12 14.33 -13.61
C ASP A 7 -7.69 14.40 -14.18
N PRO A 8 -6.72 14.90 -13.40
CA PRO A 8 -5.34 14.98 -13.86
C PRO A 8 -4.83 13.57 -14.18
N LYS A 9 -4.40 13.36 -15.44
CA LYS A 9 -3.81 12.10 -15.86
C LYS A 9 -2.50 11.88 -15.09
N SER A 10 -2.41 10.76 -14.36
CA SER A 10 -1.23 10.35 -13.63
C SER A 10 -0.54 9.20 -14.37
N TYR A 11 0.79 9.17 -14.35
CA TYR A 11 1.60 8.16 -15.04
C TYR A 11 2.73 7.68 -14.13
N VAL A 12 3.11 6.43 -14.28
CA VAL A 12 4.25 5.82 -13.58
C VAL A 12 5.25 5.27 -14.58
N LEU A 13 6.54 5.38 -14.24
CA LEU A 13 7.60 4.69 -14.99
C LEU A 13 7.76 3.28 -14.42
N ILE A 14 7.75 2.30 -15.33
CA ILE A 14 7.88 0.88 -15.00
C ILE A 14 9.13 0.35 -15.70
N SER A 15 9.98 -0.33 -14.94
CA SER A 15 11.15 -1.02 -15.50
C SER A 15 10.72 -2.20 -16.36
N GLN A 16 11.29 -2.31 -17.56
CA GLN A 16 11.07 -3.44 -18.47
C GLN A 16 12.20 -4.47 -18.38
N LEU A 17 13.06 -4.37 -17.36
CA LEU A 17 14.13 -5.34 -17.14
C LEU A 17 13.54 -6.71 -16.74
N PRO A 18 14.11 -7.82 -17.22
CA PRO A 18 13.81 -9.14 -16.67
C PRO A 18 14.02 -9.18 -15.16
N ALA A 19 13.20 -9.95 -14.45
CA ALA A 19 13.16 -9.94 -12.97
C ALA A 19 14.50 -10.30 -12.32
N ASP A 20 15.26 -11.23 -12.92
CA ASP A 20 16.60 -11.63 -12.47
C ASP A 20 17.62 -10.49 -12.61
N VAL A 21 17.53 -9.72 -13.70
CA VAL A 21 18.38 -8.55 -13.95
C VAL A 21 18.01 -7.41 -13.01
N TYR A 22 16.72 -7.12 -12.85
CA TYR A 22 16.23 -6.11 -11.91
C TYR A 22 16.72 -6.41 -10.49
N ARG A 23 16.56 -7.67 -10.05
CA ARG A 23 17.01 -8.10 -8.73
C ARG A 23 18.51 -8.00 -8.52
N LYS A 24 19.31 -8.20 -9.57
CA LYS A 24 20.77 -8.16 -9.47
C LYS A 24 21.35 -6.74 -9.48
N TYR A 25 20.72 -5.82 -10.22
CA TYR A 25 21.31 -4.51 -10.52
C TYR A 25 20.51 -3.31 -10.01
N VAL A 26 19.23 -3.50 -9.65
CA VAL A 26 18.33 -2.42 -9.22
C VAL A 26 17.86 -2.61 -7.78
N ASP A 27 17.54 -3.84 -7.37
CA ASP A 27 17.12 -4.09 -5.99
C ASP A 27 18.23 -3.71 -4.99
N ASP A 28 17.90 -2.80 -4.09
CA ASP A 28 18.73 -2.48 -2.93
C ASP A 28 18.22 -3.24 -1.72
N VAL A 29 19.01 -4.21 -1.24
CA VAL A 29 18.71 -4.99 -0.03
C VAL A 29 18.49 -4.11 1.21
N ASN A 30 19.09 -2.90 1.25
CA ASN A 30 18.88 -1.97 2.34
C ASN A 30 17.48 -1.36 2.34
N THR A 31 16.74 -1.42 1.22
CA THR A 31 15.36 -0.91 1.08
C THR A 31 14.29 -1.99 1.21
N ALA A 32 14.67 -3.22 1.57
CA ALA A 32 13.75 -4.33 1.74
C ALA A 32 12.63 -4.03 2.75
N HIS A 33 12.94 -3.27 3.80
CA HIS A 33 11.97 -2.85 4.81
C HIS A 33 10.88 -1.93 4.22
N THR A 34 11.24 -1.02 3.30
CA THR A 34 10.29 -0.16 2.59
C THR A 34 9.38 -0.98 1.68
N THR A 35 9.95 -1.98 0.99
CA THR A 35 9.18 -2.90 0.14
C THR A 35 8.19 -3.73 0.97
N GLY A 36 8.62 -4.25 2.12
CA GLY A 36 7.74 -4.97 3.05
C GLY A 36 6.61 -4.09 3.59
N PHE A 37 6.93 -2.87 4.02
CA PHE A 37 5.92 -1.90 4.45
C PHE A 37 4.92 -1.55 3.35
N THR A 38 5.41 -1.34 2.11
CA THR A 38 4.56 -1.12 0.94
C THR A 38 3.58 -2.29 0.72
N PHE A 39 4.09 -3.52 0.75
CA PHE A 39 3.27 -4.72 0.57
C PHE A 39 2.17 -4.81 1.63
N VAL A 40 2.50 -4.54 2.89
CA VAL A 40 1.54 -4.56 4.01
C VAL A 40 0.45 -3.51 3.82
N VAL A 41 0.82 -2.26 3.55
CA VAL A 41 -0.14 -1.15 3.37
C VAL A 41 -1.05 -1.42 2.17
N VAL A 42 -0.48 -1.76 1.02
CA VAL A 42 -1.25 -2.06 -0.19
C VAL A 42 -2.15 -3.28 0.03
N GLY A 43 -1.67 -4.30 0.74
CA GLY A 43 -2.47 -5.48 1.10
C GLY A 43 -3.69 -5.13 1.96
N ILE A 44 -3.55 -4.26 2.96
CA ILE A 44 -4.68 -3.78 3.78
C ILE A 44 -5.71 -3.07 2.90
N VAL A 45 -5.27 -2.15 2.04
CA VAL A 45 -6.17 -1.40 1.15
C VAL A 45 -6.85 -2.34 0.14
N HIS A 46 -6.12 -3.33 -0.37
CA HIS A 46 -6.64 -4.36 -1.27
C HIS A 46 -7.73 -5.19 -0.59
N LEU A 47 -7.49 -5.66 0.63
CA LEU A 47 -8.45 -6.42 1.44
C LEU A 47 -9.69 -5.59 1.81
N ALA A 48 -9.55 -4.27 1.91
CA ALA A 48 -10.66 -3.34 2.11
C ALA A 48 -11.47 -3.05 0.83
N GLY A 49 -11.19 -3.75 -0.28
CA GLY A 49 -11.88 -3.55 -1.57
C GLY A 49 -11.27 -2.46 -2.44
N GLY A 50 -10.01 -2.10 -2.20
CA GLY A 50 -9.26 -1.13 -3.00
C GLY A 50 -9.28 0.30 -2.45
N LYS A 51 -10.09 0.59 -1.43
CA LYS A 51 -10.22 1.91 -0.80
C LYS A 51 -10.49 1.79 0.70
N VAL A 52 -9.86 2.63 1.51
CA VAL A 52 -10.01 2.63 2.97
C VAL A 52 -9.94 4.05 3.54
N SER A 53 -10.66 4.33 4.65
CA SER A 53 -10.49 5.60 5.35
C SER A 53 -9.14 5.66 6.07
N GLU A 54 -8.59 6.87 6.24
CA GLU A 54 -7.33 7.09 6.98
C GLU A 54 -7.39 6.51 8.39
N GLU A 55 -8.52 6.69 9.08
CA GLU A 55 -8.74 6.13 10.42
C GLU A 55 -8.65 4.59 10.43
N ASN A 56 -9.32 3.93 9.49
CA ASN A 56 -9.31 2.47 9.40
C ASN A 56 -7.94 1.94 9.00
N LEU A 57 -7.20 2.63 8.13
CA LEU A 57 -5.83 2.25 7.79
C LEU A 57 -4.93 2.33 9.03
N TRP A 58 -4.97 3.43 9.77
CA TRP A 58 -4.19 3.59 11.00
C TRP A 58 -4.61 2.62 12.11
N HIS A 59 -5.88 2.23 12.17
CA HIS A 59 -6.33 1.16 13.06
C HIS A 59 -5.61 -0.16 12.76
N HIS A 60 -5.50 -0.57 11.48
CA HIS A 60 -4.77 -1.78 11.11
C HIS A 60 -3.25 -1.65 11.35
N LEU A 61 -2.65 -0.52 11.01
CA LEU A 61 -1.22 -0.26 11.22
C LEU A 61 -0.84 -0.32 12.71
N ARG A 62 -1.68 0.24 13.60
CA ARG A 62 -1.46 0.19 15.06
C ARG A 62 -1.49 -1.23 15.61
N ARG A 63 -2.33 -2.12 15.05
CA ARG A 63 -2.34 -3.55 15.43
C ARG A 63 -1.03 -4.28 15.08
N MET A 64 -0.24 -3.72 14.18
CA MET A 64 1.10 -4.20 13.82
C MET A 64 2.21 -3.42 14.52
N GLY A 65 1.88 -2.58 15.51
CA GLY A 65 2.84 -1.77 16.25
C GLY A 65 3.27 -0.47 15.57
N LEU A 66 2.62 -0.08 14.46
CA LEU A 66 2.95 1.13 13.71
C LEU A 66 1.99 2.26 14.07
N VAL A 67 2.51 3.34 14.67
CA VAL A 67 1.72 4.48 15.17
C VAL A 67 2.04 5.73 14.36
N GLU A 68 1.01 6.49 13.96
CA GLU A 68 1.16 7.69 13.12
C GLU A 68 2.12 8.73 13.71
N THR A 69 2.13 8.87 15.03
CA THR A 69 2.95 9.86 15.75
C THR A 69 4.39 9.40 16.01
N ASP A 70 4.76 8.19 15.56
CA ASP A 70 6.13 7.71 15.70
C ASP A 70 7.02 8.29 14.61
N GLU A 71 7.90 9.20 15.03
CA GLU A 71 8.83 9.89 14.15
C GLU A 71 10.19 9.18 14.04
N ASN A 72 10.48 8.19 14.90
CA ASN A 72 11.81 7.61 15.06
C ASN A 72 11.78 6.07 15.06
N HIS A 73 10.88 5.44 14.30
CA HIS A 73 10.82 3.99 14.20
C HIS A 73 12.19 3.46 13.72
N PRO A 74 12.81 2.50 14.42
CA PRO A 74 14.21 2.10 14.18
C PRO A 74 14.48 1.58 12.76
N VAL A 75 13.43 1.14 12.06
CA VAL A 75 13.50 0.62 10.69
C VAL A 75 12.84 1.53 9.66
N LEU A 76 11.82 2.30 10.04
CA LEU A 76 10.97 3.04 9.08
C LEU A 76 11.12 4.57 9.23
N GLY A 77 11.86 5.04 10.24
CA GLY A 77 11.93 6.45 10.59
C GLY A 77 10.54 6.99 10.92
N ASN A 78 10.17 8.09 10.27
CA ASN A 78 8.86 8.69 10.46
C ASN A 78 7.77 7.90 9.71
N ILE A 79 6.89 7.24 10.47
CA ILE A 79 5.89 6.32 9.92
C ILE A 79 4.89 7.04 9.02
N LYS A 80 4.49 8.27 9.40
CA LYS A 80 3.58 9.08 8.58
C LYS A 80 4.21 9.45 7.25
N GLN A 81 5.48 9.87 7.24
CA GLN A 81 6.21 10.16 6.00
C GLN A 81 6.41 8.90 5.15
N ALA A 82 6.65 7.74 5.77
CA ALA A 82 6.73 6.47 5.04
C ALA A 82 5.41 6.15 4.33
N LEU A 83 4.26 6.41 4.95
CA LEU A 83 2.95 6.26 4.30
C LEU A 83 2.75 7.28 3.18
N GLU A 84 3.09 8.56 3.39
CA GLU A 84 3.01 9.59 2.36
C GLU A 84 3.93 9.32 1.17
N ALA A 85 5.07 8.66 1.37
CA ALA A 85 5.94 8.21 0.29
C ALA A 85 5.23 7.22 -0.65
N LEU A 86 4.32 6.39 -0.14
CA LEU A 86 3.52 5.48 -0.97
C LEU A 86 2.52 6.24 -1.86
N VAL A 87 2.04 7.40 -1.41
CA VAL A 87 1.21 8.30 -2.21
C VAL A 87 2.03 8.93 -3.34
N GLN A 88 3.21 9.45 -3.00
CA GLN A 88 4.14 10.02 -3.98
C GLN A 88 4.59 9.01 -5.03
N GLN A 89 4.76 7.75 -4.62
CA GLN A 89 5.12 6.64 -5.49
C GLN A 89 3.95 6.03 -6.26
N ARG A 90 2.74 6.60 -6.14
CA ARG A 90 1.52 6.13 -6.83
C ARG A 90 1.18 4.66 -6.54
N TYR A 91 1.56 4.16 -5.37
CA TYR A 91 0.95 2.94 -4.81
C TYR A 91 -0.42 3.28 -4.24
N LEU A 92 -0.55 4.46 -3.64
CA LEU A 92 -1.80 4.98 -3.12
C LEU A 92 -2.14 6.34 -3.74
N GLN A 93 -3.44 6.64 -3.76
CA GLN A 93 -3.98 7.98 -3.94
C GLN A 93 -4.65 8.40 -2.63
N LYS A 94 -4.42 9.65 -2.22
CA LYS A 94 -4.96 10.23 -0.99
C LYS A 94 -6.00 11.29 -1.36
N ASP A 95 -7.26 11.01 -1.09
CA ASP A 95 -8.37 11.91 -1.41
C ASP A 95 -9.08 12.38 -0.14
N LYS A 96 -9.38 13.67 -0.09
CA LYS A 96 -10.16 14.26 0.98
C LYS A 96 -11.58 14.51 0.47
N VAL A 97 -12.54 13.81 1.04
CA VAL A 97 -13.97 13.95 0.72
C VAL A 97 -14.63 14.79 1.80
N SER A 98 -15.27 15.89 1.39
CA SER A 98 -16.07 16.74 2.27
C SER A 98 -17.51 16.24 2.29
N GLY A 99 -17.99 15.85 3.47
CA GLY A 99 -19.36 15.43 3.72
C GLY A 99 -20.05 16.27 4.80
N PRO A 100 -21.34 16.01 5.06
CA PRO A 100 -22.11 16.72 6.08
C PRO A 100 -21.55 16.54 7.51
N GLU A 101 -20.82 15.46 7.77
CA GLU A 101 -20.19 15.17 9.07
C GLU A 101 -18.73 15.69 9.16
N GLY A 102 -18.26 16.41 8.15
CA GLY A 102 -16.91 16.95 8.07
C GLY A 102 -16.09 16.35 6.94
N ASN A 103 -14.78 16.48 7.04
CA ASN A 103 -13.87 15.98 6.02
C ASN A 103 -13.32 14.61 6.41
N THR A 104 -13.43 13.65 5.51
CA THR A 104 -12.84 12.31 5.67
C THR A 104 -11.76 12.09 4.61
N THR A 105 -10.59 11.69 5.05
CA THR A 105 -9.48 11.29 4.17
C THR A 105 -9.59 9.81 3.84
N PHE A 106 -9.40 9.45 2.57
CA PHE A 106 -9.35 8.08 2.08
C PHE A 106 -8.02 7.82 1.37
N TYR A 107 -7.57 6.56 1.46
CA TYR A 107 -6.49 6.01 0.66
C TYR A 107 -7.08 4.96 -0.30
N GLU A 108 -6.73 5.08 -1.57
CA GLU A 108 -7.17 4.19 -2.64
C GLU A 108 -5.97 3.65 -3.41
N LEU A 109 -6.07 2.44 -3.98
CA LEU A 109 -5.00 1.89 -4.82
C LEU A 109 -4.79 2.77 -6.06
N ALA A 110 -3.53 3.13 -6.33
CA ALA A 110 -3.14 3.93 -7.49
C ALA A 110 -2.39 3.10 -8.54
N GLU A 111 -1.94 3.74 -9.63
CA GLU A 111 -1.48 3.08 -10.86
C GLU A 111 -0.41 2.02 -10.62
N ARG A 112 0.54 2.26 -9.70
CA ARG A 112 1.62 1.30 -9.43
C ARG A 112 1.12 0.07 -8.66
N ALA A 113 0.13 0.23 -7.78
CA ALA A 113 -0.48 -0.91 -7.08
C ALA A 113 -1.45 -1.68 -7.97
N LEU A 114 -2.07 -1.01 -8.94
CA LEU A 114 -3.00 -1.58 -9.91
C LEU A 114 -2.30 -2.20 -11.14
N ASP A 115 -1.00 -1.96 -11.31
CA ASP A 115 -0.19 -2.61 -12.34
C ASP A 115 -0.32 -4.14 -12.25
N GLY A 116 -0.53 -4.79 -13.38
CA GLY A 116 -0.90 -6.21 -13.47
C GLY A 116 0.04 -7.11 -12.64
N PRO A 117 1.35 -7.13 -12.96
CA PRO A 117 2.34 -7.91 -12.22
C PRO A 117 2.37 -7.65 -10.71
N VAL A 118 2.21 -6.40 -10.28
CA VAL A 118 2.19 -6.04 -8.85
C VAL A 118 0.92 -6.57 -8.18
N SER A 119 -0.24 -6.29 -8.77
CA SER A 119 -1.53 -6.66 -8.21
C SER A 119 -1.72 -8.18 -8.12
N GLU A 120 -1.26 -8.93 -9.13
CA GLU A 120 -1.30 -10.39 -9.15
C GLU A 120 -0.41 -10.99 -8.07
N LYS A 121 0.81 -10.50 -7.91
CA LYS A 121 1.75 -10.96 -6.88
C LYS A 121 1.24 -10.67 -5.46
N ILE A 122 0.57 -9.53 -5.26
CA ILE A 122 -0.07 -9.22 -3.98
C ILE A 122 -1.20 -10.21 -3.67
N LYS A 123 -2.08 -10.49 -4.64
CA LYS A 123 -3.15 -11.49 -4.48
C LYS A 123 -2.61 -12.88 -4.19
N GLU A 124 -1.54 -13.28 -4.88
CA GLU A 124 -0.90 -14.57 -4.67
C GLU A 124 -0.36 -14.69 -3.24
N HIS A 125 0.42 -13.71 -2.78
CA HIS A 125 0.99 -13.74 -1.44
C HIS A 125 -0.07 -13.68 -0.34
N ILE A 126 -1.12 -12.86 -0.51
CA ILE A 126 -2.27 -12.85 0.42
C ILE A 126 -2.90 -14.23 0.49
N SER A 127 -3.15 -14.87 -0.66
CA SER A 127 -3.75 -16.21 -0.72
C SER A 127 -2.88 -17.26 -0.04
N GLN A 128 -1.56 -17.19 -0.22
CA GLN A 128 -0.61 -18.10 0.45
C GLN A 128 -0.61 -17.93 1.98
N ILE A 129 -0.74 -16.70 2.48
CA ILE A 129 -0.78 -16.43 3.93
C ILE A 129 -2.10 -16.95 4.51
N VAL A 130 -3.23 -16.58 3.92
CA VAL A 130 -4.55 -17.00 4.40
C VAL A 130 -4.73 -18.52 4.34
N ASN A 131 -4.27 -19.18 3.27
CA ASN A 131 -4.38 -20.63 3.16
C ASN A 131 -3.48 -21.39 4.15
N LYS A 132 -2.34 -20.82 4.55
CA LYS A 132 -1.49 -21.41 5.61
C LYS A 132 -2.19 -21.40 6.97
N ASP A 133 -2.98 -20.38 7.26
CA ASP A 133 -3.73 -20.30 8.51
C ASP A 133 -4.90 -21.32 8.55
N VAL A 134 -5.43 -21.73 7.38
CA VAL A 134 -6.49 -22.76 7.29
C VAL A 134 -5.95 -24.18 7.50
N THR A 135 -4.65 -24.43 7.29
CA THR A 135 -4.05 -25.77 7.45
C THR A 135 -3.73 -26.20 8.88
N TYR A 136 -4.15 -25.44 9.91
CA TYR A 136 -3.94 -25.80 11.33
C TYR A 136 -5.24 -25.99 12.11
N VAL A 137 -6.02 -27.02 11.78
CA VAL A 137 -6.78 -27.84 12.76
C VAL A 137 -7.24 -29.12 12.08
N ASP A 138 -6.39 -30.14 12.14
CA ASP A 138 -6.79 -31.54 12.25
C ASP A 138 -5.63 -32.23 12.98
N ALA A 139 -5.59 -32.02 14.30
CA ALA A 139 -4.77 -32.81 15.21
C ALA A 139 -5.73 -33.64 16.05
N ASP A 140 -5.64 -34.95 15.81
CA ASP A 140 -6.32 -36.09 16.45
C ASP A 140 -6.32 -36.04 17.98
#